data_AF-A0A2D9EYC0-F1
#
_entry.id   AF-A0A2D9EYC0-F1
#
_cell.length_a   1.000
_cell.length_b   1.000
_cell.length_c   1.000
_cell.angle_alpha   90.00
_cell.angle_beta   90.00
_cell.angle_gamma   90.00
#
_symmetry.space_group_name_H-M   'P 1'
#
loop_
_entity.id
_entity.type
_entity.pdbx_description
1 polymer ?
#
loop_
_entity_poly.entity_id
_entity_poly.type
_entity_poly.pdbx_seq_one_letter_code
_entity_poly.pdbx_strand_id
1 'polypeptide(L)'
;MRRQILYASSFDDAVGNLGGYRAVDKALEPIIEALDRSPYGFDLIENDFTRVRYAITREVPGVIPALVVIFEITPEHNVELIHVEEFEAI
;
A
#
# COMPACT_ATOMS: atom_id res chain seq x y z
N MET A 1 0.36 -18.56 -12.85
CA MET A 1 -0.50 -18.21 -11.70
C MET A 1 -0.65 -16.70 -11.69
N ARG A 2 -1.87 -16.16 -11.50
CA ARG A 2 -2.08 -14.71 -11.40
C ARG A 2 -1.78 -14.30 -9.96
N ARG A 3 -0.96 -13.25 -9.79
CA ARG A 3 -0.67 -12.64 -8.48
C ARG A 3 -1.96 -12.09 -7.88
N GLN A 4 -2.12 -12.22 -6.57
CA GLN A 4 -3.21 -11.60 -5.83
C GLN A 4 -2.70 -10.44 -4.99
N ILE A 5 -3.57 -9.46 -4.79
CA ILE A 5 -3.39 -8.38 -3.82
C ILE A 5 -4.31 -8.72 -2.65
N LEU A 6 -3.72 -8.88 -1.48
CA LEU A 6 -4.36 -9.24 -0.22
C LEU A 6 -4.31 -8.04 0.72
N TYR A 7 -5.26 -7.96 1.65
CA TYR A 7 -5.32 -6.90 2.67
C TYR A 7 -5.17 -7.56 4.04
N ALA A 8 -4.20 -7.10 4.82
CA ALA A 8 -4.09 -7.48 6.23
C ALA A 8 -5.21 -6.81 7.04
N SER A 9 -5.62 -7.40 8.17
CA SER A 9 -6.64 -6.78 9.03
C SER A 9 -6.23 -5.39 9.53
N SER A 10 -4.93 -5.18 9.78
CA SER A 10 -4.37 -3.87 10.15
C SER A 10 -4.50 -2.82 9.05
N PHE A 11 -4.58 -3.24 7.79
CA PHE A 11 -4.81 -2.36 6.66
C PHE A 11 -6.25 -1.85 6.67
N ASP A 12 -7.22 -2.75 6.86
CA ASP A 12 -8.65 -2.41 6.92
C ASP A 12 -8.96 -1.41 8.05
N ASP A 13 -8.33 -1.59 9.21
CA ASP A 13 -8.45 -0.66 10.34
C ASP A 13 -7.89 0.73 9.99
N ALA A 14 -6.74 0.78 9.30
CA ALA A 14 -6.12 2.03 8.87
C ALA A 14 -6.94 2.76 7.81
N VAL A 15 -7.53 2.03 6.85
CA VAL A 15 -8.45 2.58 5.85
C VAL A 15 -9.68 3.21 6.50
N GLY A 16 -10.20 2.60 7.57
CA GLY A 16 -11.29 3.18 8.35
C GLY A 16 -10.96 4.57 8.92
N ASN A 17 -9.72 4.76 9.39
CA ASN A 17 -9.26 6.02 9.95
C ASN A 17 -9.04 7.10 8.89
N LEU A 18 -8.71 6.72 7.65
CA LEU A 18 -8.43 7.63 6.52
C LEU A 18 -9.70 8.11 5.78
N GLY A 19 -10.89 7.95 6.37
CA GLY A 19 -12.15 8.36 5.74
C GLY A 19 -12.80 7.29 4.85
N GLY A 20 -12.30 6.06 4.91
CA GLY A 20 -12.95 4.87 4.35
C GLY A 20 -12.51 4.46 2.95
N TYR A 21 -12.93 3.25 2.57
CA TYR A 21 -12.45 2.52 1.39
C TYR A 21 -12.53 3.29 0.07
N ARG A 22 -13.60 4.06 -0.18
CA ARG A 22 -13.76 4.76 -1.47
C ARG A 22 -12.67 5.79 -1.76
N ALA A 23 -12.23 6.51 -0.73
CA ALA A 23 -11.20 7.53 -0.88
C ALA A 23 -9.83 6.88 -1.08
N VAL A 24 -9.55 5.85 -0.27
CA VAL A 24 -8.31 5.08 -0.35
C VAL A 24 -8.19 4.34 -1.69
N ASP A 25 -9.22 3.62 -2.14
CA ASP A 25 -9.23 2.90 -3.42
C ASP A 25 -8.85 3.80 -4.59
N LYS A 26 -9.36 5.03 -4.59
CA LYS A 26 -9.05 6.04 -5.62
C LYS A 26 -7.59 6.48 -5.59
N ALA A 27 -7.00 6.63 -4.41
CA ALA A 27 -5.57 6.92 -4.26
C ALA A 27 -4.69 5.71 -4.63
N LEU A 28 -5.18 4.49 -4.40
CA LEU A 28 -4.44 3.26 -4.68
C LEU A 28 -4.47 2.85 -6.15
N GLU A 29 -5.49 3.25 -6.92
CA GLU A 29 -5.69 2.85 -8.32
C GLU A 29 -4.39 2.88 -9.17
N PRO A 30 -3.55 3.95 -9.14
CA PRO A 30 -2.32 3.98 -9.92
C PRO A 30 -1.24 3.01 -9.41
N ILE A 31 -1.21 2.71 -8.11
CA ILE A 31 -0.21 1.82 -7.53
C ILE A 31 -0.59 0.35 -7.67
N ILE A 32 -1.88 0.03 -7.71
CA ILE A 32 -2.37 -1.36 -7.86
C ILE A 32 -1.85 -1.98 -9.16
N GLU A 33 -1.88 -1.24 -10.27
CA GLU A 33 -1.31 -1.71 -11.54
C GLU A 33 0.22 -1.92 -11.45
N ALA A 34 0.92 -1.05 -10.73
CA ALA A 34 2.37 -1.17 -10.54
C ALA A 34 2.72 -2.37 -9.64
N LEU A 35 1.94 -2.63 -8.59
CA LEU A 35 2.06 -3.81 -7.71
C LEU A 35 1.75 -5.11 -8.46
N ASP A 36 0.77 -5.10 -9.37
CA ASP A 36 0.45 -6.26 -10.20
C ASP A 36 1.57 -6.55 -11.23
N ARG A 37 2.28 -5.53 -11.72
CA ARG A 37 3.38 -5.72 -12.69
C ARG A 37 4.72 -6.04 -12.04
N SER A 38 5.18 -5.21 -11.11
CA SER A 38 6.56 -5.24 -10.59
C SER A 38 6.65 -4.85 -9.11
N PRO A 39 6.13 -5.68 -8.18
CA PRO A 39 6.11 -5.34 -6.75
C PRO A 39 7.51 -5.34 -6.12
N TYR A 40 8.48 -6.03 -6.74
CA TYR A 40 9.88 -6.00 -6.32
C TYR A 40 10.62 -4.73 -6.75
N GLY A 41 10.01 -3.89 -7.59
CA GLY A 41 10.59 -2.63 -8.07
C GLY A 41 10.42 -1.45 -7.11
N PHE A 42 9.68 -1.63 -6.02
CA PHE A 42 9.51 -0.62 -4.98
C PHE A 42 10.66 -0.68 -3.97
N ASP A 43 10.89 0.43 -3.26
CA ASP A 43 11.93 0.51 -2.25
C ASP A 43 11.70 -0.51 -1.12
N LEU A 44 12.79 -1.10 -0.63
CA LEU A 44 12.79 -2.10 0.44
C LEU A 44 13.37 -1.49 1.71
N ILE A 45 12.64 -1.62 2.80
CA ILE A 45 13.11 -1.36 4.16
C ILE A 45 13.33 -2.72 4.82
N GLU A 46 14.58 -3.01 5.16
CA GLU A 46 14.96 -4.29 5.78
C GLU A 46 15.86 -4.03 6.99
N ASN A 47 15.49 -4.61 8.13
CA ASN A 47 16.27 -4.64 9.36
C ASN A 47 16.04 -5.98 10.09
N ASP A 48 16.63 -6.13 11.27
CA ASP A 48 16.57 -7.38 12.05
C ASP A 48 15.14 -7.81 12.45
N PHE A 49 14.16 -6.90 12.39
CA PHE A 49 12.79 -7.11 12.84
C PHE A 49 11.75 -7.09 11.71
N THR A 50 12.05 -6.48 10.57
CA THR A 50 11.05 -6.31 9.49
C THR A 50 11.70 -6.25 8.11
N ARG A 51 10.92 -6.66 7.11
CA ARG A 51 11.30 -6.63 5.70
C ARG A 51 10.10 -6.24 4.85
N VAL A 52 9.86 -4.94 4.75
CA VAL A 52 8.67 -4.38 4.09
C VAL A 52 9.07 -3.52 2.91
N ARG A 53 8.14 -3.39 1.96
CA ARG A 53 8.23 -2.42 0.86
C ARG A 53 7.19 -1.34 1.06
N TYR A 54 7.40 -0.19 0.43
CA TYR A 54 6.41 0.87 0.45
C TYR A 54 6.19 1.51 -0.92
N ALA A 55 5.00 2.04 -1.11
CA ALA A 55 4.61 2.87 -2.24
C ALA A 55 4.02 4.18 -1.73
N ILE A 56 4.30 5.29 -2.40
CA ILE A 56 3.69 6.58 -2.09
C ILE A 56 2.71 6.92 -3.21
N THR A 57 1.45 7.14 -2.85
CA THR A 57 0.42 7.57 -3.80
C THR A 57 0.55 9.06 -4.07
N ARG A 58 -0.11 9.53 -5.14
CA ARG A 58 -0.33 10.97 -5.32
C ARG A 58 -1.56 11.38 -4.53
N GLU A 59 -1.55 12.61 -4.04
CA GLU A 59 -2.76 13.25 -3.53
C GLU A 59 -3.88 13.19 -4.56
N VAL A 60 -5.11 12.97 -4.09
CA VAL A 60 -6.32 13.19 -4.88
C VAL A 60 -6.98 14.47 -4.36
N PRO A 61 -6.84 15.60 -5.07
CA PRO A 61 -7.25 16.91 -4.56
C PRO A 61 -8.70 16.95 -4.09
N GLY A 62 -8.90 17.42 -2.86
CA GLY A 62 -10.21 17.53 -2.22
C GLY A 62 -10.86 16.20 -1.83
N VAL A 63 -10.13 15.08 -1.89
CA VAL A 63 -10.62 13.75 -1.51
C VAL A 63 -9.75 13.12 -0.42
N ILE A 64 -8.45 12.95 -0.67
CA ILE A 64 -7.53 12.28 0.27
C ILE A 64 -6.09 12.76 0.00
N PRO A 65 -5.28 13.02 1.05
CA PRO A 65 -3.87 13.35 0.89
C PRO A 65 -3.09 12.21 0.20
N ALA A 66 -1.83 12.49 -0.13
CA ALA A 66 -0.91 11.43 -0.52
C ALA A 66 -0.81 10.42 0.63
N LEU A 67 -0.72 9.14 0.30
CA LEU A 67 -0.65 8.05 1.25
C LEU A 67 0.67 7.31 1.08
N VAL A 68 1.23 6.83 2.17
CA VAL A 68 2.24 5.77 2.14
C VAL A 68 1.55 4.44 2.41
N VAL A 69 1.86 3.46 1.57
CA VAL A 69 1.28 2.11 1.62
C VAL A 69 2.41 1.14 1.85
N ILE A 70 2.37 0.43 2.97
CA ILE A 70 3.36 -0.56 3.35
C ILE A 70 2.83 -1.94 2.98
N PHE A 71 3.66 -2.74 2.32
CA PHE A 71 3.27 -4.06 1.86
C PHE A 71 4.44 -5.05 1.89
N GLU A 72 4.11 -6.33 1.93
CA GLU A 72 5.05 -7.44 1.79
C GLU A 72 4.72 -8.29 0.57
N ILE A 73 5.68 -9.14 0.19
CA ILE A 73 5.47 -10.13 -0.85
C ILE A 73 5.53 -11.51 -0.19
N THR A 74 4.41 -12.23 -0.20
CA THR A 74 4.29 -13.53 0.46
C THR A 74 5.15 -14.60 -0.23
N PRO A 75 5.45 -15.75 0.41
CA PRO A 75 6.15 -16.86 -0.22
C PRO A 75 5.50 -17.36 -1.52
N GLU A 76 4.19 -17.21 -1.67
CA GLU A 76 3.41 -17.54 -2.87
C GLU A 76 3.45 -16.45 -3.95
N HIS A 77 4.28 -15.42 -3.76
CA HIS A 77 4.43 -14.26 -4.64
C HIS A 77 3.18 -13.36 -4.75
N ASN A 78 2.30 -13.38 -3.74
CA ASN A 78 1.21 -12.41 -3.60
C ASN A 78 1.71 -11.12 -2.96
N VAL A 79 1.00 -10.01 -3.18
CA VAL A 79 1.26 -8.73 -2.50
C VAL A 79 0.27 -8.62 -1.36
N GLU A 80 0.75 -8.45 -0.13
CA GLU A 80 -0.09 -8.23 1.04
C GLU A 80 0.09 -6.79 1.51
N LEU A 81 -0.98 -5.98 1.45
CA LEU A 81 -0.97 -4.63 1.99
C LEU A 81 -1.15 -4.70 3.50
N ILE A 82 -0.17 -4.20 4.24
CA ILE A 82 -0.07 -4.32 5.70
C ILE A 82 -0.63 -3.09 6.39
N HIS A 83 -0.28 -1.92 5.86
CA HIS A 83 -0.62 -0.64 6.49
C HIS A 83 -0.75 0.47 5.45
N VAL A 84 -1.52 1.50 5.79
CA VAL A 84 -1.64 2.73 5.01
C VAL A 84 -1.80 3.92 5.95
N GLU A 85 -1.10 5.00 5.68
CA GLU A 85 -1.20 6.25 6.44
C GLU A 85 -0.97 7.46 5.54
N GLU A 86 -1.27 8.65 6.03
CA GLU A 86 -1.01 9.90 5.33
C GLU A 86 0.51 10.12 5.19
N PHE A 87 0.95 10.50 3.99
CA PHE A 87 2.34 10.83 3.74
C PHE A 87 2.57 12.31 4.02
N GLU A 88 3.25 12.61 5.13
CA GLU A 88 3.72 13.95 5.46
C GLU A 88 5.18 14.13 4.99
N ALA A 89 5.39 14.93 3.94
CA ALA A 89 6.72 15.34 3.54
C ALA A 89 7.31 16.32 4.57
N ILE A 90 8.43 15.96 5.19
CA ILE A 90 9.20 16.80 6.11
C ILE A 90 9.96 17.89 5.33
#